data_AF-A0A268R2M4-F1
#
_entry.id   AF-A0A268R2M4-F1
#
_cell.length_a   1.000
_cell.length_b   1.000
_cell.length_c   1.000
_cell.angle_alpha   90.00
_cell.angle_beta   90.00
_cell.angle_gamma   90.00
#
_symmetry.space_group_name_H-M   'P 1'
#
loop_
_entity.id
_entity.type
_entity.pdbx_description
1 polymer ?
#
loop_
_entity_poly.entity_id
_entity_poly.type
_entity_poly.pdbx_seq_one_letter_code
_entity_poly.pdbx_strand_id
1 'polypeptide(L)'
;LLTALILGILTAGQESVVTSGDYSFLKVVPYLGVLAAALLGMNVILVLSGGILLAGLIGIADDSYTFVSFLQMIAEGMAGMQT
;
A
#
# COMPACT_ATOMS: atom_id res chain seq x y z
N LEU A 1 25.89 3.46 21.02
CA LEU A 1 27.13 3.79 20.27
C LEU A 1 27.53 2.68 19.29
N LEU A 2 27.73 1.44 19.74
CA LEU A 2 28.10 0.31 18.87
C LEU A 2 27.10 0.06 17.74
N THR A 3 25.79 0.04 18.05
CA THR A 3 24.72 -0.15 17.05
C THR A 3 24.70 0.95 15.99
N ALA A 4 24.97 2.21 16.39
CA ALA A 4 25.01 3.34 15.45
C ALA A 4 26.20 3.25 14.49
N LEU A 5 27.33 2.73 14.96
CA LEU A 5 28.53 2.53 14.14
C LEU A 5 28.37 1.38 13.15
N ILE A 6 27.72 0.29 13.56
CA ILE A 6 27.38 -0.85 12.68
C ILE A 6 26.42 -0.43 11.57
N LEU A 7 25.34 0.29 11.91
CA LEU A 7 24.37 0.77 10.93
C LEU A 7 24.96 1.81 9.96
N GLY A 8 25.86 2.67 10.44
CA GLY A 8 26.56 3.65 9.60
C GLY A 8 27.45 3.02 8.54
N ILE A 9 28.21 1.97 8.88
CA ILE A 9 29.09 1.26 7.92
C ILE A 9 28.28 0.46 6.89
N LEU A 10 27.16 -0.16 7.31
CA LEU A 10 26.27 -0.90 6.42
C LEU A 10 25.49 0.01 5.45
N THR A 11 25.10 1.21 5.90
CA THR A 11 24.33 2.17 5.09
C THR A 11 25.20 2.99 4.13
N ALA A 12 26.49 3.20 4.45
CA ALA A 12 27.40 4.01 3.64
C ALA A 12 27.69 3.47 2.22
N GLY A 13 27.37 2.19 1.95
CA GLY A 13 27.50 1.56 0.64
C GLY A 13 26.16 1.17 -0.01
N GLN A 14 25.04 1.57 0.59
CA GLN A 14 23.72 1.37 0.02
C GLN A 14 23.25 2.72 -0.52
N GLU A 15 23.69 3.07 -1.74
CA GLU A 15 22.88 3.97 -2.54
C GLU A 15 21.54 3.28 -2.71
N SER A 16 20.55 3.76 -1.96
CA SER A 16 19.15 3.52 -2.28
C SER A 16 18.94 4.21 -3.61
N VAL A 17 19.29 3.53 -4.71
CA VAL A 17 18.82 3.87 -6.04
C VAL A 17 17.31 3.82 -5.89
N VAL A 18 16.73 5.00 -5.65
CA VAL A 18 15.31 5.24 -5.82
C VAL A 18 15.14 5.15 -7.33
N THR A 19 15.13 3.92 -7.83
CA THR A 19 14.66 3.64 -9.16
C THR A 19 13.27 4.22 -9.16
N SER A 20 13.05 5.18 -10.04
CA SER A 20 11.77 5.74 -10.40
C SER A 20 10.93 4.65 -11.07
N GLY A 21 10.82 3.47 -10.45
CA GLY A 21 10.05 2.34 -10.90
C GLY A 21 8.60 2.70 -10.67
N ASP A 22 7.98 3.16 -11.75
CA ASP A 22 6.55 3.06 -12.00
C ASP A 22 5.70 3.29 -10.74
N TYR A 23 5.70 4.52 -10.23
CA TYR A 23 4.59 4.97 -9.41
C TYR A 23 3.35 4.89 -10.30
N SER A 24 2.68 3.73 -10.29
CA SER A 24 1.44 3.51 -11.03
C SER A 24 0.41 4.45 -10.41
N PHE A 25 0.20 5.60 -11.07
CA PHE A 25 -0.79 6.61 -10.70
C PHE A 25 -2.17 5.98 -10.47
N LEU A 26 -2.44 4.83 -11.10
CA LEU A 26 -3.63 4.01 -10.89
C LEU A 26 -3.79 3.58 -9.43
N LYS A 27 -2.71 3.20 -8.73
CA LYS A 27 -2.76 2.77 -7.32
C LYS A 27 -3.10 3.90 -6.34
N VAL A 28 -2.96 5.16 -6.75
CA VAL A 28 -3.31 6.34 -5.94
C VAL A 28 -4.81 6.67 -6.01
N VAL A 29 -5.47 6.34 -7.13
CA VAL A 29 -6.91 6.60 -7.36
C VAL A 29 -7.84 6.04 -6.26
N PRO A 30 -7.72 4.77 -5.81
CA PRO A 30 -8.65 4.24 -4.81
C PRO A 30 -8.52 4.96 -3.47
N TYR A 31 -7.31 5.40 -3.11
CA TYR A 31 -7.06 6.09 -1.85
C TYR A 31 -7.67 7.49 -1.84
N LEU A 32 -7.53 8.24 -2.94
CA LEU A 32 -8.18 9.55 -3.09
C LEU A 32 -9.70 9.43 -3.04
N GLY A 33 -10.27 8.36 -3.62
CA GLY A 33 -11.70 8.07 -3.54
C GLY A 33 -12.16 7.82 -2.10
N VAL A 34 -11.42 7.01 -1.34
CA VAL A 34 -11.71 6.74 0.08
C VAL A 34 -11.62 8.02 0.92
N LEU A 35 -10.58 8.83 0.72
CA LEU A 35 -10.41 10.09 1.46
C LEU A 35 -11.54 11.09 1.17
N ALA A 36 -11.92 11.26 -0.10
CA ALA A 36 -13.03 12.14 -0.46
C ALA A 36 -14.36 11.64 0.15
N ALA A 37 -14.63 10.33 0.08
CA ALA A 37 -15.84 9.75 0.64
C ALA A 37 -15.89 9.86 2.18
N ALA A 38 -14.74 9.71 2.85
CA ALA A 38 -14.63 9.91 4.30
C ALA A 38 -14.90 11.38 4.70
N LEU A 39 -14.38 12.34 3.92
CA LEU A 39 -14.60 13.79 4.15
C LEU A 39 -16.05 14.21 3.93
N LEU A 40 -16.78 13.55 3.03
CA LEU A 40 -18.21 13.76 2.81
C LEU A 40 -19.09 13.21 3.95
N GLY A 41 -18.50 12.62 5.00
CA GLY A 41 -19.24 12.12 6.17
C GLY A 41 -19.97 10.81 5.91
N MET A 42 -19.61 10.07 4.86
CA MET A 42 -20.17 8.75 4.61
C MET A 42 -19.75 7.74 5.68
N ASN A 43 -20.63 6.78 5.96
CA ASN A 43 -20.37 5.73 6.95
C ASN A 43 -19.05 5.01 6.67
N VAL A 44 -18.18 4.96 7.68
CA VAL A 44 -16.82 4.41 7.57
C VAL A 44 -16.84 2.97 7.04
N ILE A 45 -17.78 2.13 7.45
CA ILE A 45 -17.91 0.76 6.93
C ILE A 45 -18.17 0.76 5.41
N LEU A 46 -19.05 1.63 4.92
CA LEU A 46 -19.37 1.73 3.50
C LEU A 46 -18.19 2.29 2.69
N VAL A 47 -17.49 3.29 3.23
CA VAL A 47 -16.29 3.88 2.65
C VAL A 47 -15.14 2.87 2.57
N LEU A 48 -14.88 2.11 3.64
CA LEU A 48 -13.84 1.09 3.67
C LEU A 48 -14.15 -0.04 2.70
N SER A 49 -15.38 -0.57 2.72
CA SER A 49 -15.78 -1.65 1.80
C SER A 49 -15.70 -1.22 0.34
N GLY A 50 -16.17 -0.01 0.01
CA GLY A 50 -16.05 0.55 -1.34
C GLY A 50 -14.60 0.76 -1.77
N GLY A 51 -13.75 1.24 -0.86
CA GLY A 51 -12.31 1.42 -1.09
C GLY A 51 -11.57 0.12 -1.37
N ILE A 52 -11.89 -0.94 -0.62
CA ILE A 52 -11.31 -2.29 -0.81
C ILE A 52 -11.73 -2.86 -2.18
N LEU A 53 -13.01 -2.68 -2.56
CA LEU A 53 -13.50 -3.12 -3.87
C LEU A 53 -12.85 -2.35 -5.03
N LEU A 54 -12.75 -1.02 -4.92
CA LEU A 54 -12.07 -0.17 -5.92
C LEU A 54 -10.58 -0.53 -6.03
N ALA A 55 -9.89 -0.73 -4.90
CA ALA A 55 -8.49 -1.15 -4.88
C ALA A 55 -8.30 -2.53 -5.53
N GLY A 56 -9.21 -3.48 -5.27
CA GLY A 56 -9.21 -4.79 -5.91
C GLY A 56 -9.44 -4.72 -7.43
N LEU A 57 -10.40 -3.90 -7.88
CA LEU A 57 -10.70 -3.73 -9.30
C LEU A 57 -9.54 -3.09 -10.07
N ILE A 58 -8.88 -2.09 -9.45
CA ILE A 58 -7.71 -1.41 -10.02
C ILE A 58 -6.48 -2.32 -10.00
N GLY A 59 -6.30 -3.15 -8.97
CA GLY A 59 -5.22 -4.14 -8.92
C GLY A 59 -5.32 -5.20 -10.03
N ILE A 60 -6.54 -5.61 -10.40
CA ILE A 60 -6.78 -6.52 -11.53
C ILE A 60 -6.54 -5.82 -12.87
N ALA A 61 -6.87 -4.53 -12.99
CA ALA A 61 -6.69 -3.74 -14.20
C ALA A 61 -5.22 -3.33 -14.49
N ASP A 62 -4.34 -3.34 -13.47
CA ASP A 62 -2.91 -3.02 -13.60
C ASP A 62 -2.11 -4.19 -14.22
N ASP A 63 -2.74 -5.35 -14.50
CA ASP A 63 -2.15 -6.64 -14.97
C ASP A 63 -0.98 -7.17 -14.10
N SER A 64 -0.62 -6.43 -13.05
CA SER A 64 0.53 -6.66 -12.18
C SER A 64 0.15 -7.41 -10.89
N TYR A 65 -1.15 -7.56 -10.59
CA TYR A 65 -1.65 -8.23 -9.37
C TYR A 65 -2.80 -9.19 -9.70
N THR A 66 -2.49 -10.48 -9.77
CA THR A 66 -3.49 -11.55 -9.79
C THR A 66 -4.41 -11.42 -8.56
N PHE A 67 -5.70 -11.77 -8.70
CA PHE A 67 -6.69 -11.85 -7.61
C PHE A 67 -6.16 -12.53 -6.33
N VAL A 68 -5.22 -13.48 -6.48
CA VAL A 68 -4.51 -14.16 -5.40
C VAL A 68 -3.63 -13.21 -4.55
N SER A 69 -2.90 -12.28 -5.18
CA SER A 69 -2.05 -11.32 -4.46
C SER A 69 -2.89 -10.29 -3.70
N PHE A 70 -4.05 -9.89 -4.24
CA PHE A 70 -5.01 -9.05 -3.53
C PHE A 70 -5.53 -9.72 -2.25
N LEU A 71 -5.89 -11.01 -2.31
CA LEU A 71 -6.29 -11.77 -1.13
C LEU A 71 -5.14 -11.94 -0.12
N GLN A 72 -3.91 -12.14 -0.59
CA GLN A 72 -2.72 -12.17 0.28
C GLN A 72 -2.48 -10.85 0.99
N MET A 73 -2.56 -9.71 0.28
CA MET A 73 -2.41 -8.38 0.87
C MET A 73 -3.50 -8.09 1.93
N ILE A 74 -4.73 -8.55 1.72
CA ILE A 74 -5.80 -8.47 2.74
C ILE A 74 -5.44 -9.33 3.96
N ALA A 75 -4.98 -10.57 3.73
CA ALA A 75 -4.58 -11.47 4.79
C ALA A 75 -3.37 -10.94 5.59
N GLU A 76 -2.37 -10.37 4.92
CA GLU A 76 -1.23 -9.69 5.55
C GLU A 76 -1.66 -8.42 6.28
N GLY A 77 -2.60 -7.64 5.74
CA GLY A 77 -3.18 -6.51 6.45
C GLY A 77 -3.84 -6.92 7.77
N MET A 78 -4.59 -8.04 7.77
CA MET A 78 -5.18 -8.59 9.00
C MET A 78 -4.12 -9.17 9.95
N ALA A 79 -3.14 -9.91 9.42
CA ALA A 79 -2.07 -10.52 10.21
C ALA A 79 -1.13 -9.48 10.81
N GLY A 80 -0.89 -8.36 10.11
CA GLY A 80 -0.07 -7.24 10.59
C GLY A 80 -0.68 -6.47 11.76
N MET A 81 -1.99 -6.62 12.03
CA MET A 81 -2.60 -6.11 13.25
C MET A 81 -2.43 -7.06 14.46
N GLN A 82 -1.92 -8.28 14.24
CA GLN A 82 -1.78 -9.31 15.27
C GLN A 82 -0.40 -9.29 15.98
N THR A 83 0.45 -8.28 15.74
CA THR A 83 1.78 -8.19 16.37
C THR A 83 2.02 -6.86 17.05
#